data_AF-A0A962JIA6-F1
#
_entry.id   AF-A0A962JIA6-F1
#
_cell.length_a   1.000
_cell.length_b   1.000
_cell.length_c   1.000
_cell.angle_alpha   90.00
_cell.angle_beta   90.00
_cell.angle_gamma   90.00
#
_symmetry.space_group_name_H-M   'P 1'
#
loop_
_entity.id
_entity.type
_entity.pdbx_description
1 polymer ?
#
loop_
_entity_poly.entity_id
_entity_poly.type
_entity_poly.pdbx_seq_one_letter_code
_entity_poly.pdbx_strand_id
1 'polypeptide(L)'
;MQVELWAAKSTALACENLVLAFRAHGFDSCMMEGFDEVRVSKLLNLKEGAFPIMVIGAGERADDGVFWPQVRFDRKLFVHEV
;
A
#
# COMPACT_ATOMS: atom_id res chain seq x y z
N MET A 1 6.31 12.34 16.67
CA MET A 1 4.84 12.20 16.63
C MET A 1 4.17 12.91 15.44
N GLN A 2 4.16 14.25 15.31
CA GLN A 2 3.46 14.90 14.19
C GLN A 2 4.18 14.76 12.83
N VAL A 3 5.51 14.83 12.83
CA VAL A 3 6.35 14.68 11.62
C VAL A 3 6.31 13.24 11.08
N GLU A 4 6.40 12.23 11.94
CA GLU A 4 6.31 10.82 11.54
C GLU A 4 4.94 10.50 10.93
N LEU A 5 3.85 10.99 11.54
CA LEU A 5 2.51 10.78 11.01
C LEU A 5 2.34 11.43 9.63
N TRP A 6 2.89 12.63 9.45
CA TRP A 6 2.91 13.30 8.15
C TRP A 6 3.70 12.50 7.10
N ALA A 7 4.89 12.00 7.47
CA ALA A 7 5.72 11.18 6.60
C ALA A 7 5.02 9.85 6.21
N ALA A 8 4.36 9.20 7.18
CA ALA A 8 3.61 7.98 6.96
C ALA A 8 2.46 8.19 5.97
N LYS A 9 1.64 9.23 6.19
CA LYS A 9 0.52 9.57 5.29
C LYS A 9 1.00 9.93 3.89
N SER A 10 2.05 10.75 3.79
CA SER A 10 2.59 11.17 2.49
C SER A 10 3.15 9.98 1.70
N THR A 11 3.85 9.08 2.38
CA THR A 11 4.38 7.87 1.76
C THR A 11 3.27 6.89 1.38
N ALA A 12 2.23 6.75 2.21
CA ALA A 12 1.07 5.92 1.88
C ALA A 12 0.34 6.41 0.60
N LEU A 13 0.18 7.72 0.43
CA LEU A 13 -0.36 8.31 -0.81
C LEU A 13 0.56 8.03 -2.02
N ALA A 14 1.87 8.08 -1.84
CA ALA A 14 2.81 7.72 -2.90
C ALA A 14 2.72 6.23 -3.28
N CYS A 15 2.54 5.35 -2.29
CA CYS A 15 2.31 3.93 -2.50
C CYS A 15 1.02 3.63 -3.27
N GLU A 16 -0.08 4.33 -2.95
CA GLU A 16 -1.33 4.24 -3.73
C GLU A 16 -1.09 4.60 -5.21
N ASN A 17 -0.39 5.71 -5.47
CA ASN A 17 -0.05 6.14 -6.82
C ASN A 17 0.77 5.08 -7.57
N LEU A 18 1.73 4.44 -6.90
CA LEU A 18 2.53 3.37 -7.47
C LEU A 18 1.67 2.14 -7.84
N VAL A 19 0.71 1.77 -6.99
CA VAL A 19 -0.23 0.65 -7.23
C VAL A 19 -1.13 0.94 -8.43
N LEU A 20 -1.63 2.17 -8.55
CA LEU A 20 -2.40 2.60 -9.73
C LEU A 20 -1.54 2.58 -11.01
N ALA A 21 -0.27 2.97 -10.90
CA ALA A 21 0.67 2.92 -12.02
C ALA A 21 0.93 1.47 -12.47
N PHE A 22 1.19 0.53 -11.55
CA PHE A 22 1.32 -0.89 -11.89
C PHE A 22 0.12 -1.39 -12.66
N ARG A 23 -1.09 -1.07 -12.18
CA ARG A 23 -2.32 -1.48 -12.86
C ARG A 23 -2.46 -0.88 -14.26
N ALA A 24 -2.12 0.40 -14.43
CA ALA A 24 -2.14 1.07 -15.73
C ALA A 24 -1.16 0.44 -16.73
N HIS A 25 -0.05 -0.13 -16.25
CA HIS A 25 0.94 -0.83 -17.06
C HIS A 25 0.68 -2.34 -17.23
N GLY A 26 -0.48 -2.84 -16.80
CA GLY A 26 -0.87 -4.25 -16.97
C GLY A 26 -0.30 -5.20 -15.92
N PHE A 27 0.33 -4.67 -14.87
CA PHE A 27 0.77 -5.47 -13.73
C PHE A 27 -0.31 -5.52 -12.64
N ASP A 28 -0.18 -6.52 -11.78
CA ASP A 28 -0.91 -6.63 -10.55
C ASP A 28 -0.02 -6.35 -9.34
N SER A 29 -0.65 -5.94 -8.25
CA SER A 29 0.06 -5.60 -7.02
C SER A 29 -0.74 -5.95 -5.77
N CYS A 30 -0.03 -6.24 -4.69
CA CYS A 30 -0.58 -6.49 -3.36
C CYS A 30 0.12 -5.59 -2.33
N MET A 31 -0.63 -4.66 -1.72
CA MET A 31 -0.17 -3.84 -0.61
C MET A 31 -0.28 -4.64 0.69
N MET A 32 0.82 -4.75 1.44
CA MET A 32 0.88 -5.55 2.66
C MET A 32 1.45 -4.74 3.82
N GLU A 33 0.68 -4.67 4.90
CA GLU A 33 1.10 -4.08 6.19
C GLU A 33 1.62 -5.14 7.18
N GLY A 34 1.29 -6.42 6.96
CA GLY A 34 1.64 -7.54 7.84
C GLY A 34 3.09 -8.02 7.68
N PHE A 35 4.07 -7.18 7.99
CA PHE A 35 5.49 -7.50 7.92
C PHE A 35 6.24 -7.19 9.23
N ASP A 36 7.42 -7.80 9.41
CA ASP A 36 8.32 -7.51 10.54
C ASP A 36 9.16 -6.27 10.21
N GLU A 37 8.79 -5.12 10.79
CA GLU A 37 9.46 -3.83 10.59
C GLU A 37 10.96 -3.90 10.89
N VAL A 38 11.36 -4.56 11.98
CA VAL A 38 12.77 -4.62 12.40
C VAL A 38 13.58 -5.39 11.37
N ARG A 39 13.05 -6.50 10.86
CA ARG A 39 13.75 -7.30 9.83
C ARG A 39 13.80 -6.58 8.48
N VAL A 40 12.72 -5.94 8.06
CA VAL A 40 12.68 -5.17 6.80
C VAL A 40 13.65 -3.99 6.84
N SER A 41 13.65 -3.22 7.93
CA SER A 41 14.56 -2.09 8.11
C SER A 41 16.03 -2.51 8.07
N LYS A 42 16.37 -3.66 8.69
CA LYS A 42 17.72 -4.25 8.62
C LYS A 42 18.07 -4.73 7.22
N LEU A 43 17.15 -5.41 6.53
CA LEU A 43 17.36 -5.93 5.19
C LEU A 43 17.66 -4.81 4.18
N LEU A 44 16.93 -3.71 4.28
CA LEU A 44 17.07 -2.54 3.40
C LEU A 44 18.16 -1.56 3.86
N ASN A 45 18.84 -1.86 4.98
CA ASN A 45 19.84 -0.98 5.60
C ASN A 45 19.31 0.47 5.77
N LEU A 46 18.08 0.60 6.29
CA LEU A 46 17.46 1.91 6.48
C LEU A 46 18.24 2.73 7.52
N LYS A 47 18.37 4.03 7.24
CA LYS A 47 19.02 4.98 8.15
C LYS A 47 18.15 5.22 9.38
N GLU A 48 18.79 5.70 10.44
CA GLU A 48 18.10 6.16 11.64
C GLU A 48 17.05 7.23 11.29
N GLY A 49 15.83 7.07 11.80
CA GLY A 49 14.69 7.94 11.51
C GLY A 49 13.88 7.58 10.26
N ALA A 50 14.30 6.59 9.47
CA ALA A 50 13.48 6.01 8.40
C ALA A 50 12.75 4.75 8.88
N PHE A 51 11.53 4.55 8.41
CA PHE A 51 10.72 3.38 8.74
C PHE A 51 9.89 2.94 7.52
N PRO A 52 9.73 1.63 7.30
CA PRO A 52 8.91 1.10 6.22
C PRO A 52 7.41 1.33 6.50
N ILE A 53 6.66 1.71 5.47
CA ILE A 53 5.21 1.96 5.58
C ILE A 53 4.40 0.74 5.15
N MET A 54 4.78 0.14 4.01
CA MET A 54 4.16 -1.06 3.48
C MET A 54 5.13 -1.79 2.57
N VAL A 55 4.90 -3.09 2.40
CA VAL A 55 5.56 -3.90 1.37
C VAL A 55 4.59 -4.06 0.21
N ILE A 56 5.05 -3.81 -1.01
CA ILE A 56 4.24 -3.94 -2.22
C ILE A 56 4.82 -5.08 -3.05
N GLY A 57 4.09 -6.18 -3.15
CA GLY A 57 4.35 -7.19 -4.18
C GLY A 57 3.82 -6.65 -5.51
N ALA A 58 4.61 -6.74 -6.57
CA ALA A 58 4.21 -6.36 -7.93
C ALA A 58 4.67 -7.42 -8.93
N GLY A 59 3.83 -7.72 -9.92
CA GLY A 59 4.14 -8.71 -10.94
C GLY A 59 2.93 -9.09 -11.79
N GLU A 60 3.06 -10.20 -12.53
CA GLU A 60 1.95 -10.79 -13.27
C GLU A 60 1.15 -11.70 -12.34
N ARG A 61 -0.18 -11.56 -12.38
CA ARG A 61 -1.09 -12.37 -11.57
C ARG A 61 -1.24 -13.76 -12.19
N ALA A 62 -1.26 -14.77 -11.33
CA ALA A 62 -1.68 -16.12 -11.72
C ALA A 62 -3.13 -16.13 -12.24
N ASP A 63 -3.46 -17.10 -13.09
CA ASP A 63 -4.81 -17.24 -13.67
C ASP A 63 -5.91 -17.33 -12.59
N ASP A 64 -5.57 -17.89 -11.42
CA ASP A 64 -6.44 -18.05 -10.25
C ASP A 64 -6.19 -17.00 -9.15
N GLY A 65 -5.42 -15.95 -9.41
CA GLY A 65 -4.97 -15.00 -8.39
C GLY A 65 -6.04 -14.08 -7.81
N VAL A 66 -7.29 -14.15 -8.26
CA VAL A 66 -8.44 -13.50 -7.61
C VAL A 66 -9.53 -14.51 -7.31
N PHE A 67 -9.73 -14.75 -6.02
CA PHE A 67 -10.64 -15.76 -5.49
C PHE A 67 -12.06 -15.22 -5.24
N TRP A 68 -12.20 -13.90 -4.98
CA TRP A 68 -13.45 -13.30 -4.53
C TRP A 68 -13.80 -12.04 -5.32
N PRO A 69 -15.11 -11.75 -5.49
CA PRO A 69 -15.54 -10.49 -6.09
C PRO A 69 -15.11 -9.31 -5.21
N GLN A 70 -14.85 -8.17 -5.84
CA GLN A 70 -14.55 -6.94 -5.12
C GLN A 70 -15.79 -6.44 -4.38
N VAL A 71 -15.69 -6.28 -3.06
CA VAL A 71 -16.77 -5.75 -2.22
C VAL A 71 -16.49 -4.29 -1.89
N ARG A 72 -17.52 -3.43 -2.01
CA ARG A 72 -17.54 -2.02 -1.60
C ARG A 72 -18.85 -1.74 -0.87
N PHE A 73 -18.78 -0.92 0.17
CA PHE A 73 -19.96 -0.49 0.92
C PHE A 73 -20.77 0.58 0.18
N ASP A 74 -22.03 0.80 0.58
CA ASP A 74 -22.87 1.86 0.02
C ASP A 74 -22.21 3.24 0.20
N ARG A 75 -22.12 3.99 -0.90
CA ARG A 75 -21.50 5.33 -0.96
C ARG A 75 -22.12 6.30 0.04
N LYS A 76 -23.40 6.16 0.37
CA LYS A 76 -24.12 7.02 1.35
C LYS A 76 -23.52 6.97 2.75
N LEU A 77 -22.74 5.93 3.08
CA LEU A 77 -22.07 5.80 4.36
C LEU A 77 -20.79 6.66 4.46
N PHE A 78 -20.23 7.10 3.33
CA PHE A 78 -18.92 7.79 3.30
C PHE A 78 -18.95 9.16 2.61
N VAL A 79 -19.95 9.44 1.78
CA VAL A 79 -20.04 10.70 1.02
C VAL A 79 -21.23 11.51 1.49
N HIS A 80 -20.95 12.69 2.04
CA HIS A 80 -21.91 13.65 2.53
C HIS A 80 -21.81 14.93 1.69
N GLU A 81 -22.87 15.24 0.94
CA GLU A 81 -22.96 16.46 0.16
C GLU A 81 -23.39 17.61 1.08
N VAL A 82 -22.74 18.77 0.93
CA VAL A 82 -22.91 19.97 1.76
C VAL A 82 -23.29 21.16 0.90
#